data_AF-A0A7W5J0T0-F1
#
_entry.id   AF-A0A7W5J0T0-F1
#
_cell.length_a   1.000
_cell.length_b   1.000
_cell.length_c   1.000
_cell.angle_alpha   90.00
_cell.angle_beta   90.00
_cell.angle_gamma   90.00
#
_symmetry.space_group_name_H-M   'P 1'
#
loop_
_entity.id
_entity.type
_entity.pdbx_description
1 polymer ?
#
loop_
_entity_poly.entity_id
_entity_poly.type
_entity_poly.pdbx_seq_one_letter_code
_entity_poly.pdbx_strand_id
1 'polypeptide(L)'
;MRHRIRWMGTFLLCAAMPALAQDAAIPLADARAVFSQARTQCEADGGRLWGASLCGPIMLVDPRTRRIVASQADAKGALREQDGVFVGELPKETNVANTAVEWSGTRWTQMLWPLPEDEGKRGTLIAHEMFHRLQPDLPIADARGGENPHLDTLEGRYSLQLEWRALASALQADGDAARRAAVADALAFRADRHRRFPEARADETALELNEGLAEYTGVMLGNATPQARLQAALHDLQSHVADPSFVRSFAYATGPAYGLLLDQFAPGWRKRLGDPAMDLGTRLREAGGFEVATGDAALAAAAARHGGTALRETETARERERLAQLERNRARFVRGPVLTLALKHMSVQFNPSNLQPLDGVGTVYPTMRVTDDWGTLEVEEGAVMRSDWKAVILAAPDASGDAPRGPGWKLALKPGWTLVPGTRPGDYVLKGPES
;
A
#
# COMPACT_ATOMS: atom_id res chain seq x y z
N MET A 1 48.56 -28.84 -40.58
CA MET A 1 49.26 -28.60 -39.30
C MET A 1 48.86 -27.21 -38.78
N ARG A 2 48.69 -27.11 -37.47
CA ARG A 2 47.95 -26.08 -36.71
C ARG A 2 48.44 -24.63 -36.92
N HIS A 3 47.50 -23.72 -37.23
CA HIS A 3 47.65 -22.29 -37.03
C HIS A 3 47.47 -21.94 -35.54
N ARG A 4 48.34 -21.09 -34.97
CA ARG A 4 48.00 -20.26 -33.80
C ARG A 4 48.65 -18.87 -33.91
N ILE A 5 47.75 -17.90 -34.06
CA ILE A 5 47.92 -16.46 -33.99
C ILE A 5 48.27 -16.08 -32.54
N ARG A 6 49.29 -15.24 -32.34
CA ARG A 6 49.59 -14.59 -31.06
C ARG A 6 49.03 -13.17 -31.08
N TRP A 7 48.09 -12.91 -30.19
CA TRP A 7 47.47 -11.61 -29.99
C TRP A 7 48.39 -10.67 -29.21
N MET A 8 48.50 -9.45 -29.72
CA MET A 8 49.19 -8.30 -29.15
C MET A 8 48.43 -7.78 -27.92
N GLY A 9 49.15 -7.58 -26.82
CA GLY A 9 48.65 -6.84 -25.67
C GLY A 9 48.61 -5.34 -25.97
N THR A 10 47.56 -4.67 -25.53
CA THR A 10 47.53 -3.20 -25.39
C THR A 10 46.86 -2.88 -24.06
N PHE A 11 47.66 -2.38 -23.13
CA PHE A 11 47.20 -1.68 -21.93
C PHE A 11 46.55 -0.36 -22.36
N LEU A 12 45.29 -0.15 -21.99
CA LEU A 12 44.64 1.17 -22.06
C LEU A 12 44.37 1.63 -20.64
N LEU A 13 45.03 2.73 -20.28
CA LEU A 13 44.94 3.43 -19.01
C LEU A 13 43.51 3.89 -18.72
N CYS A 14 43.13 3.74 -17.45
CA CYS A 14 41.93 4.21 -16.81
C CYS A 14 41.63 5.71 -17.06
N ALA A 15 40.45 6.00 -17.59
CA ALA A 15 39.74 7.23 -17.27
C ALA A 15 38.88 6.97 -16.03
N ALA A 16 39.36 7.38 -14.86
CA ALA A 16 38.55 7.45 -13.65
C ALA A 16 38.03 8.88 -13.50
N MET A 17 36.81 9.14 -13.96
CA MET A 17 36.03 10.26 -13.42
C MET A 17 35.34 9.76 -12.14
N PRO A 18 35.52 10.41 -10.98
CA PRO A 18 34.66 10.16 -9.85
C PRO A 18 33.32 10.87 -10.13
N ALA A 19 32.34 10.13 -10.65
CA ALA A 19 30.95 10.51 -10.45
C ALA A 19 30.65 10.29 -8.97
N LEU A 20 30.93 11.31 -8.16
CA LEU A 20 30.34 11.42 -6.83
C LEU A 20 28.83 11.53 -7.06
N ALA A 21 28.11 10.44 -6.81
CA ALA A 21 26.68 10.49 -6.61
C ALA A 21 26.44 11.45 -5.44
N GLN A 22 26.09 12.70 -5.74
CA GLN A 22 25.46 13.56 -4.75
C GLN A 22 24.13 12.90 -4.41
N ASP A 23 23.98 12.44 -3.18
CA ASP A 23 22.68 12.10 -2.60
C ASP A 23 21.76 13.30 -2.84
N ALA A 24 20.89 13.18 -3.85
CA ALA A 24 20.11 14.31 -4.32
C ALA A 24 19.09 14.70 -3.24
N ALA A 25 19.42 15.74 -2.49
CA ALA A 25 18.48 16.42 -1.59
C ALA A 25 17.26 16.89 -2.38
N ILE A 26 16.08 16.94 -1.72
CA ILE A 26 14.84 17.44 -2.31
C ILE A 26 15.08 18.86 -2.87
N PRO A 27 14.95 19.09 -4.19
CA PRO A 27 15.13 20.42 -4.74
C PRO A 27 14.07 21.38 -4.20
N LEU A 28 14.50 22.49 -3.58
CA LEU A 28 13.58 23.41 -2.90
C LEU A 28 12.58 24.07 -3.87
N ALA A 29 12.98 24.25 -5.13
CA ALA A 29 12.08 24.76 -6.17
C ALA A 29 10.92 23.79 -6.45
N ASP A 30 11.21 22.50 -6.54
CA ASP A 30 10.19 21.48 -6.81
C ASP A 30 9.27 21.29 -5.59
N ALA A 31 9.83 21.33 -4.38
CA ALA A 31 9.04 21.32 -3.16
C ALA A 31 8.06 22.52 -3.09
N ARG A 32 8.52 23.73 -3.45
CA ARG A 32 7.65 24.91 -3.56
C ARG A 32 6.53 24.72 -4.59
N ALA A 33 6.84 24.11 -5.74
CA ALA A 33 5.83 23.82 -6.76
C ALA A 33 4.75 22.87 -6.22
N VAL A 34 5.14 21.82 -5.47
CA VAL A 34 4.21 20.91 -4.78
C VAL A 34 3.32 21.67 -3.79
N PHE A 35 3.90 22.52 -2.94
CA PHE A 35 3.12 23.30 -1.97
C PHE A 35 2.19 24.32 -2.65
N SER A 36 2.62 24.92 -3.76
CA SER A 36 1.78 25.80 -4.56
C SER A 36 0.60 25.05 -5.15
N GLN A 37 0.82 23.86 -5.71
CA GLN A 37 -0.25 23.01 -6.24
C GLN A 37 -1.25 22.65 -5.14
N ALA A 38 -0.77 22.17 -3.98
CA ALA A 38 -1.62 21.82 -2.85
C ALA A 38 -2.49 23.00 -2.37
N ARG A 39 -1.89 24.19 -2.28
CA ARG A 39 -2.60 25.42 -1.93
C ARG A 39 -3.69 25.73 -2.97
N THR A 40 -3.36 25.72 -4.25
CA THR A 40 -4.33 25.97 -5.33
C THR A 40 -5.50 24.99 -5.26
N GLN A 41 -5.25 23.70 -5.03
CA GLN A 41 -6.31 22.69 -4.94
C GLN A 41 -7.25 22.92 -3.75
N CYS A 42 -6.69 23.15 -2.56
CA CYS A 42 -7.49 23.28 -1.35
C CYS A 42 -8.22 24.63 -1.27
N GLU A 43 -7.62 25.72 -1.74
CA GLU A 43 -8.27 27.03 -1.85
C GLU A 43 -9.36 27.01 -2.92
N ALA A 44 -9.11 26.33 -4.04
CA ALA A 44 -10.12 26.14 -5.07
C ALA A 44 -11.32 25.40 -4.50
N ASP A 45 -11.16 24.30 -3.74
CA ASP A 45 -12.27 23.61 -3.08
C ASP A 45 -12.95 24.49 -2.01
N GLY A 46 -12.19 25.20 -1.19
CA GLY A 46 -12.73 26.10 -0.15
C GLY A 46 -13.62 25.40 0.87
N GLY A 47 -13.45 24.09 1.06
CA GLY A 47 -14.28 23.26 1.92
C GLY A 47 -15.63 22.88 1.32
N ARG A 48 -15.85 23.03 0.01
CA ARG A 48 -17.10 22.66 -0.63
C ARG A 48 -17.35 21.15 -0.62
N LEU A 49 -16.30 20.33 -0.75
CA LEU A 49 -16.47 18.88 -0.81
C LEU A 49 -16.91 18.30 0.55
N TRP A 50 -16.22 18.69 1.63
CA TRP A 50 -16.35 18.07 2.96
C TRP A 50 -16.95 18.97 4.04
N GLY A 51 -17.23 20.25 3.73
CA GLY A 51 -17.67 21.24 4.72
C GLY A 51 -16.54 21.79 5.60
N ALA A 52 -15.29 21.39 5.33
CA ALA A 52 -14.09 21.83 6.02
C ALA A 52 -12.92 21.95 5.03
N SER A 53 -11.99 22.88 5.29
CA SER A 53 -10.85 23.12 4.41
C SER A 53 -9.80 22.04 4.54
N LEU A 54 -9.32 21.52 3.40
CA LEU A 54 -8.19 20.60 3.37
C LEU A 54 -6.84 21.33 3.53
N CYS A 55 -6.80 22.66 3.38
CA CYS A 55 -5.56 23.42 3.47
C CYS A 55 -4.86 23.25 4.82
N GLY A 56 -3.55 23.03 4.80
CA GLY A 56 -2.76 22.99 6.02
C GLY A 56 -1.30 22.60 5.81
N PRO A 57 -0.58 22.26 6.90
CA PRO A 57 0.85 22.04 6.88
C PRO A 57 1.21 20.77 6.10
N ILE A 58 2.18 20.88 5.18
CA ILE A 58 2.70 19.76 4.39
C ILE A 58 4.19 19.62 4.63
N MET A 59 4.66 18.38 4.77
CA MET A 59 6.08 18.04 4.79
C MET A 59 6.40 16.97 3.74
N LEU A 60 7.45 17.21 2.96
CA LEU A 60 8.03 16.25 2.04
C LEU A 60 9.25 15.62 2.70
N VAL A 61 9.34 14.30 2.67
CA VAL A 61 10.44 13.55 3.28
C VAL A 61 11.09 12.64 2.26
N ASP A 62 12.41 12.76 2.10
CA ASP A 62 13.18 11.79 1.32
C ASP A 62 13.38 10.55 2.20
N PRO A 63 12.83 9.38 1.83
CA PRO A 63 12.93 8.18 2.67
C PRO A 63 14.36 7.66 2.83
N ARG A 64 15.29 8.03 1.93
CA ARG A 64 16.69 7.59 1.99
C ARG A 64 17.50 8.45 2.95
N THR A 65 17.36 9.76 2.83
CA THR A 65 18.19 10.74 3.57
C THR A 65 17.50 11.29 4.81
N ARG A 66 16.18 11.06 4.96
CA ARG A 66 15.30 11.62 6.00
C ARG A 66 15.25 13.15 6.01
N ARG A 67 15.74 13.80 4.95
CA ARG A 67 15.65 15.24 4.75
C ARG A 67 14.19 15.66 4.64
N ILE A 68 13.85 16.72 5.37
CA ILE A 68 12.53 17.34 5.35
C ILE A 68 12.60 18.63 4.53
N VAL A 69 11.60 18.85 3.68
CA VAL A 69 11.22 20.18 3.19
C VAL A 69 9.74 20.38 3.49
N ALA A 70 9.38 21.45 4.19
CA ALA A 70 8.03 21.70 4.68
C ALA A 70 7.49 23.07 4.24
N SER A 71 6.16 23.16 4.19
CA SER A 71 5.43 24.33 3.71
C SER A 71 5.40 25.49 4.70
N GLN A 72 5.73 25.25 5.97
CA GLN A 72 5.70 26.24 7.04
C GLN A 72 6.65 25.85 8.20
N ALA A 73 6.84 26.74 9.17
CA ALA A 73 7.55 26.43 10.40
C ALA A 73 6.76 25.41 11.24
N ASP A 74 7.47 24.56 11.97
CA ASP A 74 6.90 23.76 13.04
C ASP A 74 6.77 24.56 14.35
N ALA A 75 5.88 24.11 15.24
CA ALA A 75 5.59 24.83 16.47
C ALA A 75 6.74 24.84 17.50
N LYS A 76 7.70 23.92 17.41
CA LYS A 76 8.82 23.80 18.36
C LYS A 76 10.18 24.23 17.79
N GLY A 77 10.21 24.78 16.57
CA GLY A 77 11.42 25.35 15.96
C GLY A 77 12.47 24.32 15.54
N ALA A 78 12.07 23.09 15.22
CA ALA A 78 12.95 22.05 14.69
C ALA A 78 13.38 22.31 13.25
N LEU A 79 12.55 23.00 12.45
CA LEU A 79 12.82 23.36 11.07
C LEU A 79 13.37 24.77 10.96
N ARG A 80 14.22 24.99 9.95
CA ARG A 80 14.82 26.30 9.64
C ARG A 80 14.33 26.78 8.29
N GLU A 81 13.99 28.06 8.22
CA GLU A 81 13.62 28.68 6.96
C GLU A 81 14.82 28.70 5.99
N GLN A 82 14.57 28.30 4.74
CA GLN A 82 15.50 28.38 3.64
C GLN A 82 14.72 28.56 2.33
N ASP A 83 14.98 29.66 1.61
CA ASP A 83 14.35 29.97 0.32
C ASP A 83 12.81 29.87 0.30
N GLY A 84 12.15 30.37 1.34
CA GLY A 84 10.68 30.39 1.44
C GLY A 84 10.03 29.04 1.74
N VAL A 85 10.82 28.03 2.12
CA VAL A 85 10.37 26.75 2.69
C VAL A 85 11.12 26.47 4.00
N PHE A 86 10.76 25.41 4.69
CA PHE A 86 11.35 25.04 5.97
C PHE A 86 12.05 23.69 5.88
N VAL A 87 13.33 23.64 6.20
CA VAL A 87 14.16 22.45 6.03
C VAL A 87 14.61 21.88 7.36
N GLY A 88 14.80 20.57 7.40
CA GLY A 88 15.30 19.85 8.57
C GLY A 88 15.58 18.39 8.27
N GLU A 89 15.63 17.59 9.32
CA GLU A 89 15.85 16.15 9.22
C GLU A 89 14.92 15.44 10.20
N LEU A 90 14.26 14.38 9.73
CA LEU A 90 13.35 13.61 10.56
C LEU A 90 14.17 12.67 11.46
N PRO A 91 13.99 12.68 12.80
CA PRO A 91 14.73 11.81 13.72
C PRO A 91 14.55 10.33 13.38
N LYS A 92 15.58 9.49 13.56
CA LYS A 92 15.61 8.08 13.07
C LYS A 92 14.47 7.20 13.59
N GLU A 93 13.96 7.53 14.76
CA GLU A 93 12.86 6.87 15.46
C GLU A 93 11.48 7.18 14.87
N THR A 94 11.33 8.22 14.05
CA THR A 94 10.05 8.58 13.44
C THR A 94 9.84 7.81 12.14
N ASN A 95 8.64 7.26 11.95
CA ASN A 95 8.29 6.59 10.70
C ASN A 95 8.15 7.58 9.54
N VAL A 96 8.66 7.16 8.38
CA VAL A 96 8.57 7.89 7.12
C VAL A 96 7.53 7.19 6.26
N ALA A 97 6.38 7.81 6.06
CA ALA A 97 5.26 7.28 5.29
C ALA A 97 4.37 8.40 4.75
N ASN A 98 3.63 8.12 3.68
CA ASN A 98 2.50 8.95 3.26
C ASN A 98 1.38 8.79 4.30
N THR A 99 1.13 9.84 5.09
CA THR A 99 0.06 9.86 6.12
C THR A 99 -0.02 11.22 6.81
N ALA A 100 -1.00 11.38 7.72
CA ALA A 100 -1.01 12.45 8.71
C ALA A 100 -0.11 12.09 9.92
N VAL A 101 0.78 13.01 10.32
CA VAL A 101 1.72 12.79 11.43
C VAL A 101 1.77 13.98 12.39
N GLU A 102 1.74 13.70 13.69
CA GLU A 102 2.06 14.68 14.73
C GLU A 102 3.58 14.74 14.92
N TRP A 103 4.22 15.83 14.49
CA TRP A 103 5.65 16.01 14.66
C TRP A 103 6.01 17.45 14.99
N SER A 104 6.91 17.60 15.98
CA SER A 104 7.38 18.90 16.46
C SER A 104 6.26 19.90 16.83
N GLY A 105 5.16 19.39 17.37
CA GLY A 105 4.00 20.20 17.79
C GLY A 105 3.10 20.66 16.64
N THR A 106 3.20 20.05 15.46
CA THR A 106 2.37 20.36 14.30
C THR A 106 1.86 19.07 13.67
N ARG A 107 0.58 19.08 13.27
CA ARG A 107 -0.06 18.00 12.51
C ARG A 107 0.22 18.20 11.02
N TRP A 108 1.12 17.40 10.48
CA TRP A 108 1.56 17.47 9.09
C TRP A 108 0.81 16.48 8.21
N THR A 109 0.55 16.87 6.97
CA THR A 109 0.44 15.93 5.86
C THR A 109 1.87 15.57 5.42
N GLN A 110 2.32 14.35 5.73
CA GLN A 110 3.64 13.84 5.32
C GLN A 110 3.51 13.12 3.97
N MET A 111 4.37 13.46 3.02
CA MET A 111 4.47 12.78 1.73
C MET A 111 5.91 12.39 1.42
N LEU A 112 6.08 11.21 0.83
CA LEU A 112 7.37 10.68 0.42
C LEU A 112 7.83 11.30 -0.90
N TRP A 113 9.08 11.74 -0.93
CA TRP A 113 9.74 12.24 -2.13
C TRP A 113 10.43 11.09 -2.92
N PRO A 114 10.41 11.11 -4.27
CA PRO A 114 9.72 12.04 -5.16
C PRO A 114 8.22 11.72 -5.32
N LEU A 115 7.43 12.75 -5.59
CA LEU A 115 6.02 12.60 -5.95
C LEU A 115 5.88 12.23 -7.44
N PRO A 116 4.70 11.74 -7.88
CA PRO A 116 4.45 11.48 -9.29
C PRO A 116 4.74 12.70 -10.20
N GLU A 117 5.31 12.43 -11.38
CA GLU A 117 5.58 13.49 -12.37
C GLU A 117 4.32 13.98 -13.08
N ASP A 118 3.37 13.07 -13.33
CA ASP A 118 2.06 13.41 -13.89
C ASP A 118 1.28 14.33 -12.94
N GLU A 119 0.81 15.47 -13.46
CA GLU A 119 0.18 16.52 -12.65
C GLU A 119 -1.11 16.05 -11.99
N GLY A 120 -1.94 15.27 -12.69
CA GLY A 120 -3.21 14.76 -12.18
C GLY A 120 -2.98 13.73 -11.08
N LYS A 121 -2.08 12.76 -11.31
CA LYS A 121 -1.70 11.76 -10.29
C LYS A 121 -1.06 12.38 -9.06
N ARG A 122 -0.17 13.36 -9.25
CA ARG A 122 0.41 14.12 -8.15
C ARG A 122 -0.66 14.90 -7.39
N GLY A 123 -1.58 15.51 -8.11
CA GLY A 123 -2.70 16.24 -7.53
C GLY A 123 -3.64 15.34 -6.72
N THR A 124 -3.92 14.13 -7.21
CA THR A 124 -4.69 13.11 -6.50
C THR A 124 -3.99 12.72 -5.21
N LEU A 125 -2.69 12.37 -5.26
CA LEU A 125 -1.90 12.02 -4.07
C LEU A 125 -1.90 13.16 -3.04
N ILE A 126 -1.65 14.40 -3.47
CA ILE A 126 -1.63 15.56 -2.55
C ILE A 126 -2.96 15.69 -1.82
N ALA A 127 -4.08 15.69 -2.55
CA ALA A 127 -5.40 15.87 -1.96
C ALA A 127 -5.84 14.66 -1.10
N HIS A 128 -5.44 13.45 -1.49
CA HIS A 128 -5.60 12.23 -0.70
C HIS A 128 -4.95 12.37 0.69
N GLU A 129 -3.67 12.76 0.72
CA GLU A 129 -2.92 12.87 1.98
C GLU A 129 -3.37 14.07 2.83
N MET A 130 -3.84 15.15 2.18
CA MET A 130 -4.48 16.27 2.88
C MET A 130 -5.81 15.86 3.51
N PHE A 131 -6.55 14.93 2.90
CA PHE A 131 -7.78 14.40 3.46
C PHE A 131 -7.51 13.60 4.74
N HIS A 132 -6.51 12.70 4.77
CA HIS A 132 -6.18 11.95 5.99
C HIS A 132 -5.83 12.85 7.19
N ARG A 133 -5.24 14.02 6.93
CA ARG A 133 -4.98 15.01 7.99
C ARG A 133 -6.28 15.55 8.59
N LEU A 134 -7.29 15.80 7.75
CA LEU A 134 -8.60 16.38 8.08
C LEU A 134 -9.61 15.33 8.59
N GLN A 135 -9.50 14.09 8.13
CA GLN A 135 -10.49 13.03 8.30
C GLN A 135 -10.98 12.83 9.75
N PRO A 136 -10.12 12.85 10.79
CA PRO A 136 -10.58 12.70 12.17
C PRO A 136 -11.53 13.81 12.66
N ASP A 137 -11.54 14.97 12.00
CA ASP A 137 -12.40 16.11 12.33
C ASP A 137 -13.72 16.09 11.54
N LEU A 138 -13.90 15.13 10.63
CA LEU A 138 -15.11 14.98 9.83
C LEU A 138 -16.12 14.05 10.51
N PRO A 139 -17.44 14.27 10.31
CA PRO A 139 -18.48 13.40 10.85
C PRO A 139 -18.60 12.11 10.01
N ILE A 140 -17.54 11.30 9.99
CA ILE A 140 -17.45 10.00 9.35
C ILE A 140 -17.42 8.95 10.46
N ALA A 141 -18.28 7.94 10.37
CA ALA A 141 -18.36 6.88 11.35
C ALA A 141 -17.04 6.11 11.45
N ASP A 142 -16.62 5.82 12.68
CA ASP A 142 -15.52 4.90 12.93
C ASP A 142 -15.94 3.48 12.52
N ALA A 143 -15.14 2.87 11.65
CA ALA A 143 -15.31 1.47 11.27
C ALA A 143 -14.10 0.67 11.76
N ARG A 144 -14.39 -0.44 12.46
CA ARG A 144 -13.36 -1.37 12.97
C ARG A 144 -13.22 -2.54 11.99
N GLY A 145 -12.00 -3.04 11.86
CA GLY A 145 -11.64 -4.10 10.91
C GLY A 145 -10.60 -3.59 9.92
N GLY A 146 -10.59 -4.15 8.72
CA GLY A 146 -9.73 -3.71 7.62
C GLY A 146 -8.61 -4.68 7.27
N GLU A 147 -8.65 -5.89 7.84
CA GLU A 147 -7.69 -6.95 7.56
C GLU A 147 -7.98 -7.68 6.25
N ASN A 148 -9.23 -7.64 5.78
CA ASN A 148 -9.70 -8.11 4.46
C ASN A 148 -9.05 -9.40 3.90
N PRO A 149 -8.78 -10.46 4.70
CA PRO A 149 -7.97 -11.60 4.25
C PRO A 149 -8.64 -12.40 3.12
N HIS A 150 -9.96 -12.30 2.98
CA HIS A 150 -10.71 -12.91 1.89
C HIS A 150 -10.30 -12.39 0.52
N LEU A 151 -9.77 -11.16 0.43
CA LEU A 151 -9.30 -10.55 -0.81
C LEU A 151 -7.96 -11.13 -1.32
N ASP A 152 -7.35 -12.04 -0.56
CA ASP A 152 -6.23 -12.89 -1.02
C ASP A 152 -6.67 -14.32 -1.38
N THR A 153 -7.97 -14.60 -1.34
CA THR A 153 -8.51 -15.85 -1.88
C THR A 153 -8.91 -15.67 -3.34
N LEU A 154 -8.93 -16.76 -4.09
CA LEU A 154 -9.40 -16.75 -5.47
C LEU A 154 -10.82 -16.17 -5.57
N GLU A 155 -11.79 -16.70 -4.80
CA GLU A 155 -13.18 -16.25 -4.89
C GLU A 155 -13.35 -14.78 -4.50
N GLY A 156 -12.58 -14.29 -3.52
CA GLY A 156 -12.57 -12.87 -3.15
C GLY A 156 -12.05 -11.97 -4.26
N ARG A 157 -10.86 -12.28 -4.81
CA ARG A 157 -10.27 -11.52 -5.93
C ARG A 157 -11.12 -11.56 -7.19
N TYR A 158 -11.70 -12.72 -7.50
CA TYR A 158 -12.55 -12.91 -8.66
C TYR A 158 -13.81 -12.03 -8.58
N SER A 159 -14.54 -12.10 -7.46
CA SER A 159 -15.74 -11.30 -7.26
C SER A 159 -15.43 -9.79 -7.23
N LEU A 160 -14.35 -9.38 -6.56
CA LEU A 160 -13.94 -7.98 -6.48
C LEU A 160 -13.57 -7.39 -7.85
N GLN A 161 -12.85 -8.13 -8.69
CA GLN A 161 -12.52 -7.65 -10.03
C GLN A 161 -13.73 -7.62 -10.97
N LEU A 162 -14.72 -8.52 -10.79
CA LEU A 162 -15.99 -8.41 -11.49
C LEU A 162 -16.76 -7.15 -11.08
N GLU A 163 -16.77 -6.81 -9.79
CA GLU A 163 -17.29 -5.54 -9.29
C GLU A 163 -16.59 -4.36 -9.94
N TRP A 164 -15.26 -4.34 -10.02
CA TRP A 164 -14.51 -3.26 -10.67
C TRP A 164 -14.86 -3.09 -12.15
N ARG A 165 -14.99 -4.19 -12.90
CA ARG A 165 -15.37 -4.17 -14.31
C ARG A 165 -16.80 -3.67 -14.53
N ALA A 166 -17.71 -4.05 -13.63
CA ALA A 166 -19.08 -3.55 -13.64
C ALA A 166 -19.16 -2.06 -13.27
N LEU A 167 -18.34 -1.60 -12.31
CA LEU A 167 -18.20 -0.18 -11.99
C LEU A 167 -17.65 0.63 -13.17
N ALA A 168 -16.60 0.12 -13.84
CA ALA A 168 -16.06 0.76 -15.04
C ALA A 168 -17.14 0.88 -16.13
N SER A 169 -17.90 -0.19 -16.35
CA SER A 169 -19.03 -0.22 -17.29
C SER A 169 -20.12 0.78 -16.90
N ALA A 170 -20.45 0.93 -15.61
CA ALA A 170 -21.42 1.92 -15.13
C ALA A 170 -20.95 3.36 -15.36
N LEU A 171 -19.67 3.64 -15.11
CA LEU A 171 -19.06 4.95 -15.34
C LEU A 171 -18.98 5.32 -16.83
N GLN A 172 -18.81 4.32 -17.70
CA GLN A 172 -18.71 4.49 -19.16
C GLN A 172 -20.06 4.38 -19.88
N ALA A 173 -21.15 4.03 -19.20
CA ALA A 173 -22.41 3.72 -19.83
C ALA A 173 -23.07 4.92 -20.54
N ASP A 174 -23.45 4.69 -21.79
CA ASP A 174 -24.28 5.58 -22.59
C ASP A 174 -25.75 5.43 -22.16
N GLY A 175 -26.17 6.31 -21.26
CA GLY A 175 -27.57 6.40 -20.81
C GLY A 175 -27.86 5.68 -19.49
N ASP A 176 -29.00 6.06 -18.91
CA ASP A 176 -29.35 5.69 -17.53
C ASP A 176 -29.63 4.19 -17.35
N ALA A 177 -30.31 3.56 -18.32
CA ALA A 177 -30.65 2.14 -18.25
C ALA A 177 -29.40 1.24 -18.21
N ALA A 178 -28.44 1.48 -19.12
CA ALA A 178 -27.18 0.74 -19.16
C ALA A 178 -26.35 0.98 -17.88
N ARG A 179 -26.30 2.23 -17.40
CA ARG A 179 -25.63 2.57 -16.15
C ARG A 179 -26.22 1.82 -14.97
N ARG A 180 -27.55 1.87 -14.80
CA ARG A 180 -28.24 1.20 -13.70
C ARG A 180 -28.05 -0.32 -13.73
N ALA A 181 -28.08 -0.93 -14.91
CA ALA A 181 -27.81 -2.36 -15.07
C ALA A 181 -26.38 -2.72 -14.63
N ALA A 182 -25.38 -1.93 -15.03
CA ALA A 182 -23.99 -2.15 -14.62
C ALA A 182 -23.76 -1.91 -13.11
N VAL A 183 -24.42 -0.91 -12.52
CA VAL A 183 -24.41 -0.72 -11.06
C VAL A 183 -25.03 -1.91 -10.33
N ALA A 184 -26.16 -2.43 -10.81
CA ALA A 184 -26.79 -3.61 -10.21
C ALA A 184 -25.87 -4.84 -10.25
N ASP A 185 -25.13 -5.04 -11.36
CA ASP A 185 -24.13 -6.10 -11.47
C ASP A 185 -23.00 -5.92 -10.44
N ALA A 186 -22.44 -4.71 -10.32
CA ALA A 186 -21.38 -4.40 -9.33
C ALA A 186 -21.84 -4.69 -7.90
N LEU A 187 -23.05 -4.25 -7.55
CA LEU A 187 -23.66 -4.51 -6.24
C LEU A 187 -23.95 -6.00 -6.01
N ALA A 188 -24.29 -6.76 -7.05
CA ALA A 188 -24.50 -8.20 -6.97
C ALA A 188 -23.21 -8.95 -6.65
N PHE A 189 -22.09 -8.58 -7.28
CA PHE A 189 -20.79 -9.18 -6.96
C PHE A 189 -20.36 -8.88 -5.53
N ARG A 190 -20.49 -7.62 -5.08
CA ARG A 190 -20.24 -7.23 -3.68
C ARG A 190 -21.12 -8.02 -2.71
N ALA A 191 -22.41 -8.10 -2.97
CA ALA A 191 -23.36 -8.84 -2.13
C ALA A 191 -23.02 -10.34 -2.07
N ASP A 192 -22.67 -10.97 -3.19
CA ASP A 192 -22.22 -12.36 -3.22
C ASP A 192 -20.93 -12.57 -2.41
N ARG A 193 -19.98 -11.62 -2.51
CA ARG A 193 -18.74 -11.66 -1.72
C ARG A 193 -19.02 -11.60 -0.22
N HIS A 194 -19.83 -10.64 0.22
CA HIS A 194 -20.23 -10.52 1.63
C HIS A 194 -21.02 -11.74 2.13
N ARG A 195 -21.79 -12.40 1.26
CA ARG A 195 -22.49 -13.66 1.59
C ARG A 195 -21.51 -14.82 1.80
N ARG A 196 -20.45 -14.90 1.00
CA ARG A 196 -19.41 -15.95 1.10
C ARG A 196 -18.43 -15.72 2.24
N PHE A 197 -18.18 -14.46 2.59
CA PHE A 197 -17.22 -14.04 3.61
C PHE A 197 -17.93 -13.14 4.62
N PRO A 198 -18.49 -13.69 5.72
CA PRO A 198 -19.33 -12.94 6.64
C PRO A 198 -18.68 -11.69 7.25
N GLU A 199 -17.37 -11.73 7.50
CA GLU A 199 -16.61 -10.59 8.05
C GLU A 199 -16.26 -9.51 7.00
N ALA A 200 -16.39 -9.83 5.71
CA ALA A 200 -15.96 -8.94 4.62
C ALA A 200 -16.69 -7.60 4.64
N ARG A 201 -17.96 -7.56 5.06
CA ARG A 201 -18.71 -6.30 5.13
C ARG A 201 -18.06 -5.32 6.10
N ALA A 202 -17.71 -5.77 7.31
CA ALA A 202 -17.11 -4.90 8.32
C ALA A 202 -15.69 -4.49 7.90
N ASP A 203 -14.89 -5.45 7.45
CA ASP A 203 -13.51 -5.21 7.02
C ASP A 203 -13.41 -4.30 5.79
N GLU A 204 -14.25 -4.52 4.79
CA GLU A 204 -14.24 -3.69 3.58
C GLU A 204 -14.78 -2.29 3.89
N THR A 205 -15.80 -2.16 4.76
CA THR A 205 -16.31 -0.84 5.18
C THR A 205 -15.21 -0.01 5.84
N ALA A 206 -14.41 -0.63 6.72
CA ALA A 206 -13.33 0.07 7.41
C ALA A 206 -12.31 0.66 6.44
N LEU A 207 -11.86 -0.13 5.46
CA LEU A 207 -10.88 0.35 4.48
C LEU A 207 -11.49 1.30 3.46
N GLU A 208 -12.75 1.09 3.03
CA GLU A 208 -13.41 1.95 2.06
C GLU A 208 -13.71 3.35 2.64
N LEU A 209 -14.05 3.45 3.92
CA LEU A 209 -14.18 4.74 4.61
C LEU A 209 -12.82 5.39 4.87
N ASN A 210 -11.77 4.62 5.12
CA ASN A 210 -10.42 5.15 5.36
C ASN A 210 -9.74 5.62 4.07
N GLU A 211 -9.46 4.68 3.17
CA GLU A 211 -8.68 4.89 1.94
C GLU A 211 -9.59 5.28 0.76
N GLY A 212 -10.79 4.71 0.67
CA GLY A 212 -11.68 4.95 -0.47
C GLY A 212 -12.21 6.39 -0.51
N LEU A 213 -12.52 6.97 0.64
CA LEU A 213 -12.89 8.39 0.73
C LEU A 213 -11.69 9.32 0.50
N ALA A 214 -10.50 8.93 0.95
CA ALA A 214 -9.27 9.66 0.69
C ALA A 214 -8.97 9.69 -0.82
N GLU A 215 -9.07 8.55 -1.50
CA GLU A 215 -8.83 8.46 -2.94
C GLU A 215 -9.91 9.18 -3.75
N TYR A 216 -11.18 9.05 -3.39
CA TYR A 216 -12.25 9.84 -3.99
C TYR A 216 -11.99 11.34 -3.84
N THR A 217 -11.52 11.79 -2.67
CA THR A 217 -11.14 13.19 -2.44
C THR A 217 -9.97 13.61 -3.33
N GLY A 218 -8.96 12.75 -3.40
CA GLY A 218 -7.83 12.87 -4.33
C GLY A 218 -8.31 13.09 -5.76
N VAL A 219 -9.16 12.21 -6.27
CA VAL A 219 -9.70 12.30 -7.63
C VAL A 219 -10.46 13.62 -7.84
N MET A 220 -11.31 14.03 -6.89
CA MET A 220 -12.14 15.23 -7.03
C MET A 220 -11.35 16.54 -7.06
N LEU A 221 -10.29 16.66 -6.26
CA LEU A 221 -9.48 17.87 -6.12
C LEU A 221 -8.19 17.84 -6.97
N GLY A 222 -7.69 16.64 -7.26
CA GLY A 222 -6.58 16.36 -8.17
C GLY A 222 -6.89 16.67 -9.62
N ASN A 223 -8.16 16.56 -10.00
CA ASN A 223 -8.59 16.60 -11.39
C ASN A 223 -9.67 17.68 -11.59
N ALA A 224 -9.33 18.71 -12.38
CA ALA A 224 -10.15 19.92 -12.51
C ALA A 224 -11.49 19.70 -13.23
N THR A 225 -11.56 18.76 -14.17
CA THR A 225 -12.74 18.55 -15.02
C THR A 225 -13.47 17.24 -14.70
N PRO A 226 -14.79 17.16 -14.92
CA PRO A 226 -15.52 15.89 -14.79
C PRO A 226 -14.93 14.76 -15.63
N GLN A 227 -14.46 15.06 -16.85
CA GLN A 227 -13.81 14.07 -17.70
C GLN A 227 -12.50 13.57 -17.10
N ALA A 228 -11.65 14.45 -16.55
CA ALA A 228 -10.41 14.03 -15.91
C ALA A 228 -10.66 13.17 -14.67
N ARG A 229 -11.69 13.49 -13.87
CA ARG A 229 -12.12 12.68 -12.71
C ARG A 229 -12.60 11.30 -13.12
N LEU A 230 -13.39 11.22 -14.20
CA LEU A 230 -13.84 9.96 -14.78
C LEU A 230 -12.63 9.12 -15.25
N GLN A 231 -11.66 9.72 -15.94
CA GLN A 231 -10.46 9.02 -16.38
C GLN A 231 -9.59 8.54 -15.20
N ALA A 232 -9.45 9.34 -14.15
CA ALA A 232 -8.74 8.94 -12.94
C ALA A 232 -9.43 7.73 -12.27
N ALA A 233 -10.74 7.79 -12.02
CA ALA A 233 -11.47 6.67 -11.43
C ALA A 233 -11.42 5.39 -12.30
N LEU A 234 -11.49 5.52 -13.63
CA LEU A 234 -11.31 4.38 -14.54
C LEU A 234 -9.87 3.84 -14.51
N HIS A 235 -8.87 4.71 -14.36
CA HIS A 235 -7.48 4.31 -14.22
C HIS A 235 -7.26 3.50 -12.94
N ASP A 236 -7.87 3.91 -11.82
CA ASP A 236 -7.73 3.19 -10.54
C ASP A 236 -8.32 1.78 -10.64
N LEU A 237 -9.52 1.64 -11.23
CA LEU A 237 -10.16 0.34 -11.50
C LEU A 237 -9.31 -0.59 -12.39
N GLN A 238 -8.45 -0.04 -13.25
CA GLN A 238 -7.62 -0.81 -14.18
C GLN A 238 -6.22 -1.11 -13.63
N SER A 239 -5.59 -0.13 -12.99
CA SER A 239 -4.19 -0.21 -12.56
C SER A 239 -4.01 -1.13 -11.35
N HIS A 240 -4.95 -1.10 -10.41
CA HIS A 240 -4.90 -1.93 -9.19
C HIS A 240 -5.12 -3.43 -9.46
N VAL A 241 -5.54 -3.83 -10.67
CA VAL A 241 -5.60 -5.25 -11.07
C VAL A 241 -4.23 -5.94 -10.95
N ALA A 242 -3.15 -5.19 -11.14
CA ALA A 242 -1.78 -5.69 -11.06
C ALA A 242 -1.25 -5.79 -9.62
N ASP A 243 -1.99 -5.34 -8.61
CA ASP A 243 -1.51 -5.34 -7.23
C ASP A 243 -1.24 -6.76 -6.72
N PRO A 244 -0.12 -7.00 -6.00
CA PRO A 244 0.21 -8.31 -5.44
C PRO A 244 -0.86 -8.85 -4.47
N SER A 245 -1.57 -7.96 -3.78
CA SER A 245 -2.68 -8.26 -2.88
C SER A 245 -3.70 -7.12 -2.93
N PHE A 246 -4.98 -7.43 -2.79
CA PHE A 246 -6.06 -6.43 -2.75
C PHE A 246 -6.49 -6.07 -1.33
N VAL A 247 -5.95 -6.77 -0.32
CA VAL A 247 -6.33 -6.66 1.09
C VAL A 247 -6.30 -5.22 1.61
N ARG A 248 -5.30 -4.45 1.18
CA ARG A 248 -5.10 -3.04 1.57
C ARG A 248 -5.28 -2.05 0.43
N SER A 249 -5.49 -2.52 -0.81
CA SER A 249 -5.48 -1.65 -1.98
C SER A 249 -6.82 -1.55 -2.71
N PHE A 250 -7.80 -2.42 -2.44
CA PHE A 250 -9.05 -2.42 -3.21
C PHE A 250 -9.81 -1.10 -3.13
N ALA A 251 -9.70 -0.41 -2.00
CA ALA A 251 -10.43 0.81 -1.70
C ALA A 251 -9.99 2.00 -2.57
N TYR A 252 -8.73 2.03 -3.04
CA TYR A 252 -8.28 3.03 -4.01
C TYR A 252 -9.03 2.88 -5.35
N ALA A 253 -9.31 1.64 -5.76
CA ALA A 253 -10.09 1.37 -6.97
C ALA A 253 -11.60 1.64 -6.79
N THR A 254 -12.21 1.19 -5.69
CA THR A 254 -13.66 1.30 -5.50
C THR A 254 -14.11 2.68 -5.05
N GLY A 255 -13.30 3.39 -4.25
CA GLY A 255 -13.63 4.68 -3.64
C GLY A 255 -14.08 5.73 -4.66
N PRO A 256 -13.22 6.13 -5.62
CA PRO A 256 -13.59 7.09 -6.67
C PRO A 256 -14.79 6.64 -7.49
N ALA A 257 -14.86 5.36 -7.86
CA ALA A 257 -15.92 4.83 -8.70
C ALA A 257 -17.29 4.93 -8.03
N TYR A 258 -17.41 4.45 -6.78
CA TYR A 258 -18.64 4.61 -6.02
C TYR A 258 -18.95 6.06 -5.70
N GLY A 259 -17.94 6.87 -5.35
CA GLY A 259 -18.13 8.28 -5.04
C GLY A 259 -18.71 9.08 -6.21
N LEU A 260 -18.22 8.86 -7.44
CA LEU A 260 -18.76 9.49 -8.66
C LEU A 260 -20.18 9.02 -8.98
N LEU A 261 -20.48 7.72 -8.79
CA LEU A 261 -21.85 7.21 -8.96
C LEU A 261 -22.79 7.81 -7.88
N LEU A 262 -22.34 7.90 -6.64
CA LEU A 262 -23.09 8.52 -5.55
C LEU A 262 -23.32 10.02 -5.77
N ASP A 263 -22.37 10.74 -6.38
CA ASP A 263 -22.58 12.14 -6.79
C ASP A 263 -23.76 12.28 -7.75
N GLN A 264 -23.95 11.29 -8.63
CA GLN A 264 -25.04 11.27 -9.59
C GLN A 264 -26.37 10.82 -8.97
N PHE A 265 -26.38 9.70 -8.25
CA PHE A 265 -27.61 9.09 -7.75
C PHE A 265 -28.09 9.68 -6.41
N ALA A 266 -27.18 10.28 -5.63
CA ALA A 266 -27.47 10.74 -4.28
C ALA A 266 -26.73 12.05 -3.94
N PRO A 267 -27.00 13.18 -4.62
CA PRO A 267 -26.35 14.46 -4.32
C PRO A 267 -26.39 14.78 -2.81
N GLY A 268 -25.22 15.09 -2.25
CA GLY A 268 -25.06 15.37 -0.82
C GLY A 268 -24.90 14.14 0.09
N TRP A 269 -24.68 12.94 -0.45
CA TRP A 269 -24.43 11.71 0.32
C TRP A 269 -23.32 11.85 1.38
N ARG A 270 -22.28 12.65 1.11
CA ARG A 270 -21.17 12.94 2.03
C ARG A 270 -21.60 13.49 3.40
N LYS A 271 -22.76 14.15 3.47
CA LYS A 271 -23.29 14.71 4.73
C LYS A 271 -23.87 13.64 5.68
N ARG A 272 -23.95 12.38 5.24
CA ARG A 272 -24.62 11.29 5.95
C ARG A 272 -23.66 10.13 6.24
N LEU A 273 -22.43 10.44 6.62
CA LEU A 273 -21.40 9.43 6.90
C LEU A 273 -21.25 9.07 8.39
N GLY A 274 -21.91 9.80 9.30
CA GLY A 274 -21.60 9.78 10.74
C GLY A 274 -22.08 8.56 11.55
N ASP A 275 -23.19 7.89 11.19
CA ASP A 275 -23.69 6.68 11.89
C ASP A 275 -24.88 6.05 11.12
N PRO A 276 -24.94 4.71 10.92
CA PRO A 276 -23.87 3.74 11.12
C PRO A 276 -22.78 3.83 10.05
N ALA A 277 -21.62 3.26 10.38
CA ALA A 277 -20.60 2.94 9.40
C ALA A 277 -21.22 2.06 8.31
N MET A 278 -21.12 2.52 7.07
CA MET A 278 -21.74 1.87 5.92
C MET A 278 -20.87 2.09 4.70
N ASP A 279 -20.58 0.99 4.00
CA ASP A 279 -19.83 0.97 2.75
C ASP A 279 -20.54 1.75 1.64
N LEU A 280 -19.76 2.27 0.68
CA LEU A 280 -20.25 3.13 -0.40
C LEU A 280 -21.18 2.38 -1.36
N GLY A 281 -20.96 1.07 -1.55
CA GLY A 281 -21.84 0.21 -2.33
C GLY A 281 -23.23 0.07 -1.71
N THR A 282 -23.32 -0.20 -0.41
CA THR A 282 -24.61 -0.23 0.32
C THR A 282 -25.30 1.13 0.26
N ARG A 283 -24.56 2.24 0.42
CA ARG A 283 -25.11 3.60 0.26
C ARG A 283 -25.68 3.82 -1.13
N LEU A 284 -24.95 3.41 -2.17
CA LEU A 284 -25.40 3.55 -3.55
C LEU A 284 -26.65 2.71 -3.81
N ARG A 285 -26.67 1.47 -3.31
CA ARG A 285 -27.81 0.57 -3.39
C ARG A 285 -29.07 1.21 -2.81
N GLU A 286 -28.98 1.73 -1.58
CA GLU A 286 -30.11 2.31 -0.87
C GLU A 286 -30.58 3.62 -1.51
N ALA A 287 -29.65 4.52 -1.82
CA ALA A 287 -30.01 5.81 -2.39
C ALA A 287 -30.55 5.70 -3.82
N GLY A 288 -30.05 4.74 -4.61
CA GLY A 288 -30.49 4.50 -5.97
C GLY A 288 -31.67 3.53 -6.11
N GLY A 289 -32.11 2.88 -5.03
CA GLY A 289 -33.19 1.89 -5.05
C GLY A 289 -32.86 0.68 -5.93
N PHE A 290 -31.63 0.16 -5.83
CA PHE A 290 -31.17 -0.95 -6.65
C PHE A 290 -31.58 -2.30 -6.06
N GLU A 291 -32.27 -3.10 -6.87
CA GLU A 291 -32.51 -4.51 -6.60
C GLU A 291 -31.26 -5.32 -6.97
N VAL A 292 -30.80 -6.16 -6.04
CA VAL A 292 -29.56 -6.93 -6.18
C VAL A 292 -29.88 -8.41 -6.32
N ALA A 293 -29.64 -8.96 -7.52
CA ALA A 293 -29.88 -10.37 -7.78
C ALA A 293 -28.67 -11.23 -7.34
N THR A 294 -28.84 -12.01 -6.27
CA THR A 294 -27.78 -12.86 -5.70
C THR A 294 -27.92 -14.35 -6.03
N GLY A 295 -28.84 -14.71 -6.94
CA GLY A 295 -29.00 -16.10 -7.38
C GLY A 295 -27.88 -16.52 -8.35
N ASP A 296 -27.42 -17.76 -8.25
CA ASP A 296 -26.26 -18.27 -9.01
C ASP A 296 -26.39 -18.06 -10.54
N ALA A 297 -27.59 -18.27 -11.10
CA ALA A 297 -27.83 -18.06 -12.53
C ALA A 297 -27.71 -16.57 -12.94
N ALA A 298 -28.19 -15.65 -12.09
CA ALA A 298 -28.09 -14.22 -12.34
C ALA A 298 -26.63 -13.74 -12.22
N LEU A 299 -25.91 -14.22 -11.20
CA LEU A 299 -24.49 -13.93 -11.00
C LEU A 299 -23.64 -14.48 -12.15
N ALA A 300 -23.92 -15.68 -12.65
CA ALA A 300 -23.23 -16.25 -13.81
C ALA A 300 -23.47 -15.42 -15.09
N ALA A 301 -24.71 -14.98 -15.32
CA ALA A 301 -25.04 -14.11 -16.45
C ALA A 301 -24.37 -12.73 -16.35
N ALA A 302 -24.32 -12.14 -15.14
CA ALA A 302 -23.59 -10.90 -14.89
C ALA A 302 -22.08 -11.09 -15.12
N ALA A 303 -21.50 -12.15 -14.58
CA ALA A 303 -20.08 -12.45 -14.77
C ALA A 303 -19.75 -12.62 -16.27
N ALA A 304 -20.62 -13.26 -17.05
CA ALA A 304 -20.43 -13.39 -18.50
C ALA A 304 -20.37 -12.02 -19.21
N ARG A 305 -21.22 -11.05 -18.83
CA ARG A 305 -21.16 -9.67 -19.37
C ARG A 305 -19.85 -8.96 -19.06
N HIS A 306 -19.26 -9.25 -17.90
CA HIS A 306 -18.05 -8.59 -17.40
C HIS A 306 -16.78 -9.41 -17.62
N GLY A 307 -16.79 -10.36 -18.57
CA GLY A 307 -15.60 -11.14 -18.96
C GLY A 307 -15.15 -12.16 -17.91
N GLY A 308 -16.08 -12.70 -17.14
CA GLY A 308 -15.84 -13.62 -16.02
C GLY A 308 -15.06 -14.87 -16.39
N THR A 309 -15.27 -15.47 -17.57
CA THR A 309 -14.53 -16.68 -17.97
C THR A 309 -13.02 -16.45 -18.02
N ALA A 310 -12.58 -15.42 -18.75
CA ALA A 310 -11.15 -15.10 -18.86
C ALA A 310 -10.55 -14.63 -17.52
N LEU A 311 -11.33 -13.89 -16.72
CA LEU A 311 -10.91 -13.47 -15.39
C LEU A 311 -10.73 -14.68 -14.45
N ARG A 312 -11.63 -15.67 -14.53
CA ARG A 312 -11.60 -16.89 -13.73
C ARG A 312 -10.35 -17.72 -14.03
N GLU A 313 -9.98 -17.82 -15.31
CA GLU A 313 -8.75 -18.49 -15.75
C GLU A 313 -7.51 -17.80 -15.17
N THR A 314 -7.44 -16.47 -15.29
CA THR A 314 -6.36 -15.64 -14.75
C THR A 314 -6.21 -15.81 -13.24
N GLU A 315 -7.31 -15.70 -12.49
CA GLU A 315 -7.30 -15.85 -11.03
C GLU A 315 -6.98 -17.27 -10.57
N THR A 316 -7.34 -18.27 -11.37
CA THR A 316 -6.97 -19.67 -11.10
C THR A 316 -5.47 -19.89 -11.31
N ALA A 317 -4.85 -19.26 -12.31
CA ALA A 317 -3.40 -19.30 -12.48
C ALA A 317 -2.69 -18.61 -11.30
N ARG A 318 -3.12 -17.39 -10.94
CA ARG A 318 -2.59 -16.65 -9.78
C ARG A 318 -2.69 -17.46 -8.48
N GLU A 319 -3.81 -18.17 -8.28
CA GLU A 319 -3.99 -19.01 -7.10
C GLU A 319 -3.06 -20.22 -7.08
N ARG A 320 -2.82 -20.87 -8.23
CA ARG A 320 -1.84 -21.96 -8.33
C ARG A 320 -0.43 -21.47 -7.97
N GLU A 321 -0.04 -20.29 -8.44
CA GLU A 321 1.24 -19.67 -8.09
C GLU A 321 1.34 -19.36 -6.60
N ARG A 322 0.28 -18.81 -6.00
CA ARG A 322 0.19 -18.52 -4.55
C ARG A 322 0.36 -19.79 -3.73
N LEU A 323 -0.36 -20.86 -4.07
CA LEU A 323 -0.27 -22.16 -3.38
C LEU A 323 1.13 -22.78 -3.54
N ALA A 324 1.73 -22.69 -4.73
CA ALA A 324 3.09 -23.13 -4.95
C ALA A 324 4.10 -22.32 -4.11
N GLN A 325 3.90 -21.01 -3.98
CA GLN A 325 4.73 -20.15 -3.13
C GLN A 325 4.57 -20.49 -1.65
N LEU A 326 3.35 -20.76 -1.18
CA LEU A 326 3.10 -21.22 0.18
C LEU A 326 3.84 -22.53 0.47
N GLU A 327 3.81 -23.50 -0.44
CA GLU A 327 4.56 -24.74 -0.24
C GLU A 327 6.07 -24.56 -0.28
N ARG A 328 6.59 -23.67 -1.15
CA ARG A 328 8.01 -23.27 -1.10
C ARG A 328 8.37 -22.66 0.25
N ASN A 329 7.54 -21.76 0.75
CA ASN A 329 7.75 -21.10 2.05
C ASN A 329 7.67 -22.11 3.21
N ARG A 330 6.71 -23.05 3.20
CA ARG A 330 6.66 -24.14 4.19
C ARG A 330 7.87 -25.06 4.12
N ALA A 331 8.34 -25.39 2.91
CA ALA A 331 9.54 -26.20 2.75
C ALA A 331 10.76 -25.51 3.37
N ARG A 332 10.91 -24.20 3.14
CA ARG A 332 12.07 -23.43 3.56
C ARG A 332 12.06 -23.02 5.03
N PHE A 333 10.93 -22.58 5.57
CA PHE A 333 10.84 -21.96 6.90
C PHE A 333 10.21 -22.86 7.98
N VAL A 334 9.72 -24.05 7.61
CA VAL A 334 9.09 -24.98 8.57
C VAL A 334 9.72 -26.36 8.51
N ARG A 335 9.77 -26.98 7.33
CA ARG A 335 10.28 -28.36 7.19
C ARG A 335 11.79 -28.43 7.11
N GLY A 336 12.41 -27.47 6.42
CA GLY A 336 13.86 -27.37 6.28
C GLY A 336 14.56 -26.88 7.55
N PRO A 337 15.90 -26.95 7.57
CA PRO A 337 16.70 -26.36 8.63
C PRO A 337 16.57 -24.84 8.66
N VAL A 338 16.43 -24.26 9.85
CA VAL A 338 16.18 -22.83 10.02
C VAL A 338 17.13 -22.17 11.02
N LEU A 339 17.31 -20.86 10.87
CA LEU A 339 17.81 -19.99 11.93
C LEU A 339 16.63 -19.30 12.60
N THR A 340 16.47 -19.45 13.91
CA THR A 340 15.47 -18.71 14.70
C THR A 340 16.14 -17.62 15.51
N LEU A 341 15.74 -16.37 15.27
CA LEU A 341 16.20 -15.19 16.00
C LEU A 341 15.11 -14.76 16.98
N ALA A 342 15.40 -14.83 18.28
CA ALA A 342 14.50 -14.29 19.29
C ALA A 342 14.49 -12.75 19.22
N LEU A 343 13.31 -12.15 19.36
CA LEU A 343 13.11 -10.71 19.36
C LEU A 343 12.81 -10.22 20.77
N LYS A 344 13.44 -9.11 21.18
CA LYS A 344 13.25 -8.49 22.50
C LYS A 344 13.01 -6.99 22.38
N HIS A 345 13.94 -6.27 21.77
CA HIS A 345 13.90 -4.81 21.59
C HIS A 345 14.01 -4.47 20.11
N MET A 346 13.10 -5.05 19.33
CA MET A 346 13.14 -4.97 17.88
C MET A 346 12.69 -3.60 17.33
N SER A 347 13.30 -3.22 16.22
CA SER A 347 12.74 -2.27 15.25
C SER A 347 12.72 -2.95 13.89
N VAL A 348 11.58 -2.88 13.19
CA VAL A 348 11.34 -3.61 11.94
C VAL A 348 10.88 -2.64 10.86
N GLN A 349 11.52 -2.73 9.69
CA GLN A 349 11.12 -2.03 8.47
C GLN A 349 10.82 -3.07 7.38
N PHE A 350 9.70 -2.94 6.68
CA PHE A 350 9.29 -3.87 5.62
C PHE A 350 8.30 -3.21 4.66
N ASN A 351 8.02 -3.89 3.54
CA ASN A 351 6.92 -3.52 2.66
C ASN A 351 5.62 -4.21 3.10
N PRO A 352 4.57 -3.49 3.52
CA PRO A 352 3.31 -4.10 3.95
C PRO A 352 2.45 -4.66 2.79
N SER A 353 2.75 -4.33 1.53
CA SER A 353 1.87 -4.65 0.39
C SER A 353 2.08 -6.03 -0.25
N ASN A 354 3.09 -6.79 0.20
CA ASN A 354 3.46 -8.07 -0.40
C ASN A 354 3.66 -9.20 0.62
N LEU A 355 3.05 -9.06 1.80
CA LEU A 355 3.14 -10.03 2.87
C LEU A 355 2.32 -11.29 2.53
N GLN A 356 2.79 -12.45 2.98
CA GLN A 356 2.07 -13.71 2.79
C GLN A 356 1.89 -14.45 4.12
N PRO A 357 0.67 -14.56 4.65
CA PRO A 357 0.40 -15.39 5.82
C PRO A 357 0.78 -16.86 5.61
N LEU A 358 1.35 -17.48 6.64
CA LEU A 358 1.72 -18.89 6.68
C LEU A 358 1.06 -19.54 7.91
N ASP A 359 -0.09 -20.17 7.69
CA ASP A 359 -0.96 -20.68 8.76
C ASP A 359 -0.21 -21.54 9.78
N GLY A 360 -0.43 -21.23 11.05
CA GLY A 360 0.18 -21.90 12.20
C GLY A 360 1.64 -21.52 12.47
N VAL A 361 2.22 -20.60 11.69
CA VAL A 361 3.64 -20.23 11.80
C VAL A 361 3.79 -18.72 12.02
N GLY A 362 3.25 -17.90 11.13
CA GLY A 362 3.50 -16.46 11.11
C GLY A 362 3.21 -15.85 9.74
N THR A 363 3.88 -14.76 9.42
CA THR A 363 3.77 -14.07 8.13
C THR A 363 5.13 -14.03 7.45
N VAL A 364 5.16 -14.38 6.17
CA VAL A 364 6.35 -14.27 5.31
C VAL A 364 6.47 -12.83 4.83
N TYR A 365 7.63 -12.23 5.07
CA TYR A 365 8.00 -10.90 4.58
C TYR A 365 9.06 -11.10 3.52
N PRO A 366 8.78 -10.78 2.24
CA PRO A 366 9.74 -10.93 1.15
C PRO A 366 11.03 -10.14 1.40
N THR A 367 10.89 -8.92 1.91
CA THR A 367 12.01 -8.09 2.34
C THR A 367 11.72 -7.54 3.74
N MET A 368 12.76 -7.46 4.56
CA MET A 368 12.68 -6.80 5.87
C MET A 368 14.07 -6.39 6.35
N ARG A 369 14.11 -5.36 7.18
CA ARG A 369 15.27 -5.03 8.01
C ARG A 369 14.85 -5.08 9.46
N VAL A 370 15.58 -5.84 10.27
CA VAL A 370 15.33 -5.99 11.71
C VAL A 370 16.57 -5.59 12.46
N THR A 371 16.43 -4.73 13.46
CA THR A 371 17.48 -4.46 14.44
C THR A 371 17.01 -4.86 15.82
N ASP A 372 17.86 -5.53 16.60
CA ASP A 372 17.57 -5.95 17.97
C ASP A 372 18.87 -6.00 18.81
N ASP A 373 18.80 -6.58 20.01
CA ASP A 373 19.90 -6.78 20.94
C ASP A 373 21.07 -7.53 20.29
N TRP A 374 20.79 -8.50 19.42
CA TRP A 374 21.82 -9.33 18.76
C TRP A 374 22.51 -8.64 17.57
N GLY A 375 21.94 -7.57 17.00
CA GLY A 375 22.50 -6.89 15.84
C GLY A 375 21.48 -6.49 14.78
N THR A 376 21.89 -6.57 13.51
CA THR A 376 21.08 -6.16 12.36
C THR A 376 20.94 -7.30 11.35
N LEU A 377 19.69 -7.60 10.98
CA LEU A 377 19.32 -8.53 9.93
C LEU A 377 18.79 -7.74 8.73
N GLU A 378 19.30 -8.09 7.55
CA GLU A 378 18.77 -7.65 6.26
C GLU A 378 18.27 -8.88 5.49
N VAL A 379 17.02 -8.82 5.02
CA VAL A 379 16.35 -9.89 4.28
C VAL A 379 15.95 -9.36 2.90
N GLU A 380 16.35 -10.08 1.88
CA GLU A 380 16.09 -9.81 0.46
C GLU A 380 15.25 -10.92 -0.19
N GLU A 381 15.29 -12.16 0.34
CA GLU A 381 14.53 -13.30 -0.21
C GLU A 381 13.69 -14.02 0.85
N GLY A 382 12.99 -13.31 1.71
CA GLY A 382 11.98 -13.92 2.58
C GLY A 382 12.47 -14.32 3.97
N ALA A 383 11.68 -13.94 4.98
CA ALA A 383 11.77 -14.44 6.36
C ALA A 383 10.37 -14.51 6.97
N VAL A 384 10.19 -15.33 7.99
CA VAL A 384 8.89 -15.45 8.70
C VAL A 384 8.97 -14.72 10.03
N MET A 385 8.15 -13.69 10.21
CA MET A 385 7.86 -13.15 11.55
C MET A 385 6.78 -14.04 12.18
N ARG A 386 7.03 -14.58 13.37
CA ARG A 386 6.00 -15.34 14.10
C ARG A 386 4.82 -14.43 14.46
N SER A 387 3.62 -14.99 14.53
CA SER A 387 2.40 -14.23 14.84
C SER A 387 2.44 -13.51 16.19
N ASP A 388 3.23 -14.00 17.15
CA ASP A 388 3.43 -13.37 18.46
C ASP A 388 4.53 -12.30 18.46
N TRP A 389 5.17 -12.06 17.31
CA TRP A 389 6.29 -11.14 17.12
C TRP A 389 7.49 -11.42 18.04
N LYS A 390 7.61 -12.64 18.58
CA LYS A 390 8.72 -13.01 19.48
C LYS A 390 9.92 -13.60 18.76
N ALA A 391 9.79 -13.94 17.48
CA ALA A 391 10.91 -14.44 16.71
C ALA A 391 10.78 -14.22 15.20
N VAL A 392 11.93 -14.11 14.55
CA VAL A 392 12.07 -14.21 13.09
C VAL A 392 12.70 -15.55 12.74
N ILE A 393 12.14 -16.23 11.74
CA ILE A 393 12.61 -17.51 11.22
C ILE A 393 13.18 -17.28 9.82
N LEU A 394 14.41 -17.74 9.62
CA LEU A 394 15.19 -17.64 8.38
C LEU A 394 15.55 -19.04 7.90
N ALA A 395 15.83 -19.20 6.61
CA ALA A 395 16.54 -20.40 6.16
C ALA A 395 17.90 -20.48 6.87
N ALA A 396 18.35 -21.70 7.20
CA ALA A 396 19.65 -21.89 7.85
C ALA A 396 20.80 -21.23 7.05
N PRO A 397 21.85 -20.75 7.73
CA PRO A 397 23.00 -20.10 7.08
C PRO A 397 23.83 -21.07 6.24
N ASP A 398 24.33 -20.57 5.12
CA ASP A 398 25.33 -21.26 4.28
C ASP A 398 26.76 -21.03 4.79
N ALA A 399 26.97 -19.99 5.59
CA ALA A 399 28.25 -19.65 6.19
C ALA A 399 28.09 -19.26 7.68
N SER A 400 28.85 -19.93 8.54
CA SER A 400 28.96 -19.64 9.98
C SER A 400 30.24 -18.85 10.26
N GLY A 401 30.11 -17.68 10.90
CA GLY A 401 31.19 -16.75 11.23
C GLY A 401 30.65 -15.48 11.89
N ASP A 402 31.46 -14.42 12.02
CA ASP A 402 31.06 -13.16 12.69
C ASP A 402 29.95 -12.39 11.94
N ALA A 403 29.79 -12.65 10.65
CA ALA A 403 28.71 -12.15 9.82
C ALA A 403 28.00 -13.33 9.13
N PRO A 404 27.10 -14.06 9.83
CA PRO A 404 26.36 -15.15 9.25
C PRO A 404 25.52 -14.67 8.06
N ARG A 405 25.41 -15.52 7.05
CA ARG A 405 24.57 -15.29 5.88
C ARG A 405 23.95 -16.59 5.40
N GLY A 406 22.79 -16.48 4.78
CA GLY A 406 22.11 -17.58 4.11
C GLY A 406 21.38 -17.08 2.87
N PRO A 407 20.54 -17.93 2.28
CA PRO A 407 19.82 -17.59 1.05
C PRO A 407 18.99 -16.32 1.22
N GLY A 408 19.42 -15.24 0.58
CA GLY A 408 18.77 -13.93 0.59
C GLY A 408 18.66 -13.25 1.95
N TRP A 409 19.59 -13.48 2.88
CA TRP A 409 19.67 -12.70 4.10
C TRP A 409 21.10 -12.58 4.63
N LYS A 410 21.37 -11.49 5.36
CA LYS A 410 22.68 -11.16 5.95
C LYS A 410 22.46 -10.74 7.39
N LEU A 411 23.34 -11.18 8.30
CA LEU A 411 23.27 -10.88 9.72
C LEU A 411 24.59 -10.26 10.19
N ALA A 412 24.53 -9.03 10.68
CA ALA A 412 25.65 -8.37 11.35
C ALA A 412 25.45 -8.48 12.87
N LEU A 413 26.27 -9.32 13.52
CA LEU A 413 26.18 -9.57 14.95
C LEU A 413 26.91 -8.49 15.76
N LYS A 414 26.34 -8.13 16.92
CA LYS A 414 27.07 -7.37 17.95
C LYS A 414 28.08 -8.28 18.67
N PRO A 415 29.17 -7.72 19.25
CA PRO A 415 30.13 -8.51 20.02
C PRO A 415 29.48 -9.35 21.13
N GLY A 416 29.96 -10.57 21.31
CA GLY A 416 29.47 -11.51 22.32
C GLY A 416 28.27 -12.37 21.90
N TRP A 417 27.67 -12.08 20.75
CA TRP A 417 26.65 -12.94 20.16
C TRP A 417 27.27 -13.95 19.20
N THR A 418 26.81 -15.20 19.28
CA THR A 418 27.31 -16.28 18.43
C THR A 418 26.18 -17.18 17.95
N LEU A 419 26.33 -17.72 16.74
CA LEU A 419 25.44 -18.75 16.21
C LEU A 419 25.74 -20.10 16.87
N VAL A 420 24.73 -20.78 17.38
CA VAL A 420 24.85 -22.11 17.99
C VAL A 420 23.80 -23.07 17.41
N PRO A 421 24.02 -24.40 17.46
CA PRO A 421 23.03 -25.38 17.02
C PRO A 421 21.69 -25.23 17.75
N GLY A 422 20.60 -25.36 17.01
CA GLY A 422 19.23 -25.37 17.51
C GLY A 422 18.74 -26.78 17.88
N THR A 423 17.44 -26.89 18.17
CA THR A 423 16.84 -28.15 18.67
C THR A 423 16.81 -29.25 17.63
N ARG A 424 16.55 -28.95 16.35
CA ARG A 424 16.56 -29.95 15.27
C ARG A 424 17.93 -29.96 14.59
N PRO A 425 18.37 -31.11 14.05
CA PRO A 425 19.60 -31.18 13.27
C PRO A 425 19.61 -30.15 12.13
N GLY A 426 20.65 -29.32 12.09
CA GLY A 426 20.82 -28.25 11.09
C GLY A 426 20.10 -26.94 11.40
N ASP A 427 19.25 -26.90 12.43
CA ASP A 427 18.71 -25.63 12.92
C ASP A 427 19.79 -24.86 13.69
N TYR A 428 19.59 -23.54 13.79
CA TYR A 428 20.45 -22.63 14.52
C TYR A 428 19.64 -21.62 15.34
N VAL A 429 20.24 -21.16 16.43
CA VAL A 429 19.78 -20.02 17.24
C VAL A 429 20.97 -19.13 17.57
N LEU A 430 20.71 -17.93 18.10
CA LEU A 430 21.76 -17.09 18.65
C LEU A 430 21.88 -17.27 20.16
N LYS A 431 23.14 -17.32 20.63
CA LYS A 431 23.50 -17.26 22.04
C LYS A 431 24.16 -15.91 22.32
N GLY A 432 23.68 -15.20 23.34
CA GLY A 432 24.21 -13.90 23.75
C GLY A 432 25.26 -14.02 24.86
N PRO A 433 25.97 -12.91 25.18
CA PRO A 433 27.06 -12.91 26.15
C PRO A 433 26.63 -13.19 27.61
N GLU A 434 25.34 -13.07 27.91
CA GLU A 434 24.77 -13.27 29.27
C GLU A 434 23.84 -14.51 29.37
N SER A 435 23.97 -15.48 28.45
CA SER A 435 23.06 -16.65 28.37
C SER A 435 23.69 -18.00 28.68
#